data_AF-A0A365ZK66-F1
#
_entry.id   AF-A0A365ZK66-F1
#
_cell.length_a   1.000
_cell.length_b   1.000
_cell.length_c   1.000
_cell.angle_alpha   90.00
_cell.angle_beta   90.00
_cell.angle_gamma   90.00
#
_symmetry.space_group_name_H-M   'P 1'
#
loop_
_entity.id
_entity.type
_entity.pdbx_description
1 polymer ?
#
loop_
_entity_poly.entity_id
_entity_poly.type
_entity_poly.pdbx_seq_one_letter_code
_entity_poly.pdbx_strand_id
1 'polypeptide(L)'
;MDRHWAGTAKRLVVRFLLVAGVALGLPVALSVPAAGDPSPDTWAKLRMCESTDRYTVNTGNGYYGAYQFDLPTWRSVGGTGRPDQATRAEQDYRALYLYRMRGWQPWECAGMLGLVNDRDARSKVKPSYSDSAYISGSKPAPAKPVKPAWPGVVYAYGDCAPELRAFQLRMNAFGYGFQGTGCYYEKTRKAVLELQRANGINDSGRLGPKTWKAAWSGKAPR
;
A
#
# COMPACT_ATOMS: atom_id res chain seq x y z
N MET A 1 57.75 -55.25 18.32
CA MET A 1 56.31 -55.49 18.52
C MET A 1 55.94 -54.89 19.88
N ASP A 2 54.93 -54.08 20.13
CA ASP A 2 53.88 -53.46 19.33
C ASP A 2 53.25 -52.34 20.19
N ARG A 3 52.99 -51.19 19.54
CA ARG A 3 51.78 -50.33 19.61
C ARG A 3 51.31 -49.76 20.97
N HIS A 4 51.45 -48.44 21.16
CA HIS A 4 50.43 -47.35 20.96
C HIS A 4 49.39 -47.25 22.09
N TRP A 5 49.48 -46.26 22.99
CA TRP A 5 48.97 -44.86 22.95
C TRP A 5 47.46 -44.72 23.21
N ALA A 6 47.11 -44.06 24.32
CA ALA A 6 45.94 -43.19 24.41
C ALA A 6 46.16 -42.14 25.52
N GLY A 7 46.27 -40.88 25.11
CA GLY A 7 46.36 -39.72 26.00
C GLY A 7 44.98 -39.23 26.46
N THR A 8 44.95 -38.57 27.62
CA THR A 8 43.82 -37.72 28.02
C THR A 8 44.35 -36.59 28.90
N ALA A 9 44.62 -35.42 28.31
CA ALA A 9 45.02 -34.23 29.05
C ALA A 9 43.79 -33.46 29.54
N LYS A 10 43.77 -33.20 30.85
CA LYS A 10 42.68 -32.56 31.60
C LYS A 10 42.49 -31.08 31.23
N ARG A 11 41.22 -30.68 31.29
CA ARG A 11 40.64 -29.37 30.96
C ARG A 11 41.26 -28.22 31.76
N LEU A 12 41.69 -27.16 31.07
CA LEU A 12 42.04 -25.87 31.68
C LEU A 12 40.80 -24.97 31.74
N VAL A 13 40.53 -24.43 32.93
CA VAL A 13 39.45 -23.49 33.23
C VAL A 13 39.90 -22.09 32.84
N VAL A 14 39.27 -21.48 31.83
CA VAL A 14 39.48 -20.08 31.45
C VAL A 14 38.42 -19.23 32.14
N ARG A 15 38.85 -18.33 33.04
CA ARG A 15 38.01 -17.30 33.66
C ARG A 15 37.72 -16.21 32.63
N PHE A 16 36.51 -16.19 32.08
CA PHE A 16 36.02 -15.10 31.25
C PHE A 16 35.63 -13.91 32.12
N LEU A 17 36.30 -12.77 31.93
CA LEU A 17 35.84 -11.47 32.41
C LEU A 17 34.65 -11.03 31.54
N LEU A 18 33.47 -10.92 32.14
CA LEU A 18 32.27 -10.38 31.50
C LEU A 18 32.43 -8.87 31.33
N VAL A 19 32.71 -8.40 30.11
CA VAL A 19 32.48 -7.01 29.71
C VAL A 19 31.01 -6.91 29.29
N ALA A 20 30.17 -6.34 30.15
CA ALA A 20 28.78 -6.02 29.84
C ALA A 20 28.72 -4.81 28.89
N GLY A 21 28.79 -5.06 27.58
CA GLY A 21 28.46 -4.07 26.56
C GLY A 21 26.95 -3.92 26.46
N VAL A 22 26.39 -2.85 27.03
CA VAL A 22 24.99 -2.47 26.82
C VAL A 22 24.84 -1.97 25.39
N ALA A 23 24.43 -2.87 24.48
CA ALA A 23 24.01 -2.49 23.15
C ALA A 23 22.65 -1.77 23.25
N LEU A 24 22.64 -0.46 23.11
CA LEU A 24 21.43 0.32 22.82
C LEU A 24 20.98 0.00 21.39
N GLY A 25 20.33 -1.15 21.21
CA GLY A 25 19.68 -1.51 19.96
C GLY A 25 18.49 -0.59 19.72
N LEU A 26 18.57 0.30 18.73
CA LEU A 26 17.40 0.97 18.20
C LEU A 26 16.41 -0.10 17.68
N PRO A 27 15.12 -0.04 18.02
CA PRO A 27 14.14 -0.87 17.36
C PRO A 27 14.06 -0.43 15.90
N VAL A 28 14.58 -1.26 15.00
CA VAL A 28 14.25 -1.17 13.58
C VAL A 28 12.76 -1.50 13.47
N ALA A 29 11.92 -0.48 13.33
CA ALA A 29 10.53 -0.66 12.96
C ALA A 29 10.51 -1.24 11.53
N LEU A 30 10.49 -2.57 11.43
CA LEU A 30 10.11 -3.25 10.20
C LEU A 30 8.66 -2.86 9.93
N SER A 31 8.42 -2.11 8.87
CA SER A 31 7.08 -1.96 8.30
C SER A 31 6.61 -3.36 7.89
N VAL A 32 5.87 -4.03 8.78
CA VAL A 32 5.18 -5.27 8.45
C VAL A 32 4.26 -4.98 7.26
N PRO A 33 4.32 -5.76 6.17
CA PRO A 33 3.34 -5.61 5.12
C PRO A 33 1.96 -5.88 5.73
N ALA A 34 0.96 -5.11 5.31
CA ALA A 34 -0.44 -5.36 5.61
C ALA A 34 -0.85 -6.72 5.01
N ALA A 35 -0.52 -7.81 5.69
CA ALA A 35 -0.77 -9.18 5.26
C ALA A 35 -1.63 -9.88 6.32
N GLY A 36 -2.85 -9.38 6.47
CA GLY A 36 -3.91 -10.04 7.22
C GLY A 36 -5.10 -10.44 6.35
N ASP A 37 -5.34 -9.77 5.22
CA ASP A 37 -6.46 -10.04 4.31
C ASP A 37 -6.14 -11.09 3.21
N PRO A 38 -7.17 -11.65 2.53
CA PRO A 38 -6.98 -12.63 1.47
C PRO A 38 -6.27 -12.03 0.26
N SER A 39 -5.50 -12.85 -0.47
CA SER A 39 -4.74 -12.41 -1.64
C SER A 39 -5.64 -11.94 -2.80
N PRO A 40 -5.12 -11.11 -3.73
CA PRO A 40 -5.84 -10.73 -4.96
C PRO A 40 -6.39 -11.94 -5.73
N ASP A 41 -5.62 -13.02 -5.83
CA ASP A 41 -6.01 -14.23 -6.55
C ASP A 41 -7.20 -14.95 -5.88
N THR A 42 -7.26 -14.95 -4.55
CA THR A 42 -8.40 -15.50 -3.80
C THR A 42 -9.68 -14.73 -4.12
N TRP A 43 -9.61 -13.40 -4.15
CA TRP A 43 -10.74 -12.55 -4.54
C TRP A 43 -11.14 -12.71 -6.01
N ALA A 44 -10.16 -12.90 -6.90
CA ALA A 44 -10.42 -13.19 -8.31
C ALA A 44 -11.14 -14.54 -8.50
N LYS A 45 -10.74 -15.58 -7.76
CA LYS A 45 -11.44 -16.89 -7.77
C LYS A 45 -12.89 -16.75 -7.31
N LEU A 46 -13.13 -15.99 -6.24
CA LEU A 46 -14.48 -15.72 -5.76
C LEU A 46 -15.33 -15.04 -6.85
N ARG A 47 -14.88 -13.89 -7.38
CA ARG A 47 -15.63 -13.16 -8.42
C ARG A 47 -15.86 -14.00 -9.68
N MET A 48 -14.89 -14.84 -10.06
CA MET A 48 -15.02 -15.71 -11.22
C MET A 48 -16.13 -16.74 -11.03
N CYS A 49 -16.22 -17.32 -9.84
CA CYS A 49 -17.30 -18.24 -9.48
C CYS A 49 -18.65 -17.53 -9.38
N GLU A 50 -18.70 -16.36 -8.73
CA GLU A 50 -19.95 -15.62 -8.47
C GLU A 50 -20.57 -15.02 -9.75
N SER A 51 -19.74 -14.42 -10.61
CA SER A 51 -20.24 -13.59 -11.72
C SER A 51 -19.44 -13.70 -13.02
N THR A 52 -18.42 -14.57 -13.06
CA THR A 52 -17.40 -14.54 -14.13
C THR A 52 -16.70 -13.18 -14.20
N ASP A 53 -16.40 -12.57 -13.04
CA ASP A 53 -15.76 -11.25 -12.88
C ASP A 53 -16.54 -10.04 -13.47
N ARG A 54 -17.87 -10.16 -13.54
CA ARG A 54 -18.74 -9.14 -14.15
C ARG A 54 -19.35 -8.19 -13.12
N TYR A 55 -18.78 -7.00 -12.99
CA TYR A 55 -19.24 -5.96 -12.04
C TYR A 55 -20.60 -5.36 -12.37
N THR A 56 -21.05 -5.44 -13.62
CA THR A 56 -22.34 -4.89 -14.07
C THR A 56 -23.39 -5.98 -14.28
N VAL A 57 -23.16 -7.19 -13.78
CA VAL A 57 -24.10 -8.29 -13.97
C VAL A 57 -25.37 -8.07 -13.13
N ASN A 58 -26.51 -8.32 -13.79
CA ASN A 58 -27.82 -8.36 -13.19
C ASN A 58 -28.65 -9.32 -14.05
N THR A 59 -28.79 -10.56 -13.59
CA THR A 59 -29.53 -11.62 -14.30
C THR A 59 -31.00 -11.68 -13.91
N GLY A 60 -31.45 -10.83 -12.97
CA GLY A 60 -32.79 -10.90 -12.39
C GLY A 60 -32.94 -11.93 -11.26
N ASN A 61 -31.86 -12.55 -10.79
CA ASN A 61 -31.88 -13.57 -9.72
C ASN A 61 -31.89 -13.00 -8.28
N GLY A 62 -31.99 -11.68 -8.12
CA GLY A 62 -31.97 -11.01 -6.81
C GLY A 62 -30.57 -10.67 -6.26
N TYR A 63 -29.52 -11.02 -7.00
CA TYR A 63 -28.13 -10.73 -6.67
C TYR A 63 -27.48 -9.87 -7.76
N TYR A 64 -26.52 -9.03 -7.38
CA TYR A 64 -26.01 -7.97 -8.24
C TYR A 64 -24.49 -7.84 -8.19
N GLY A 65 -23.91 -7.52 -9.35
CA GLY A 65 -22.50 -7.15 -9.47
C GLY A 65 -21.52 -8.31 -9.26
N ALA A 66 -20.24 -7.99 -9.16
CA ALA A 66 -19.19 -9.00 -9.29
C ALA A 66 -19.14 -10.02 -8.14
N TYR A 67 -19.66 -9.61 -6.99
CA TYR A 67 -19.69 -10.39 -5.75
C TYR A 67 -21.08 -10.93 -5.42
N GLN A 68 -22.04 -10.82 -6.36
CA GLN A 68 -23.41 -11.28 -6.21
C GLN A 68 -24.03 -10.87 -4.88
N PHE A 69 -23.99 -9.56 -4.58
CA PHE A 69 -24.62 -9.03 -3.36
C PHE A 69 -26.15 -9.06 -3.48
N ASP A 70 -26.85 -9.48 -2.42
CA ASP A 70 -28.25 -9.12 -2.23
C ASP A 70 -28.39 -7.69 -1.65
N LEU A 71 -29.54 -7.05 -1.85
CA LEU A 71 -29.76 -5.65 -1.41
C LEU A 71 -29.71 -5.47 0.12
N PRO A 72 -30.34 -6.33 0.95
CA PRO A 72 -30.16 -6.27 2.41
C PRO A 72 -28.69 -6.30 2.85
N THR A 73 -27.89 -7.24 2.33
CA THR A 73 -26.48 -7.38 2.67
C THR A 73 -25.68 -6.18 2.18
N TRP A 74 -25.90 -5.71 0.96
CA TRP A 74 -25.29 -4.49 0.41
C TRP A 74 -25.51 -3.28 1.32
N ARG A 75 -26.76 -3.07 1.76
CA ARG A 75 -27.11 -1.97 2.69
C ARG A 75 -26.50 -2.16 4.07
N SER A 76 -26.37 -3.41 4.55
CA SER A 76 -25.77 -3.70 5.86
C SER A 76 -24.30 -3.28 5.97
N VAL A 77 -23.59 -3.25 4.84
CA VAL A 77 -22.21 -2.73 4.76
C VAL A 77 -22.16 -1.29 4.25
N GLY A 78 -23.30 -0.59 4.24
CA GLY A 78 -23.45 0.84 3.93
C GLY A 78 -23.56 1.19 2.46
N GLY A 79 -23.79 0.20 1.59
CA GLY A 79 -24.04 0.41 0.18
C GLY A 79 -25.38 1.13 -0.07
N THR A 80 -25.42 1.97 -1.11
CA THR A 80 -26.64 2.63 -1.58
C THR A 80 -26.96 2.20 -3.01
N GLY A 81 -28.21 2.37 -3.44
CA GLY A 81 -28.64 1.90 -4.77
C GLY A 81 -28.49 0.39 -4.93
N ARG A 82 -28.23 -0.06 -6.17
CA ARG A 82 -27.92 -1.46 -6.48
C ARG A 82 -26.42 -1.67 -6.74
N PRO A 83 -25.84 -2.82 -6.32
CA PRO A 83 -24.43 -3.13 -6.55
C PRO A 83 -24.02 -3.09 -8.03
N ASP A 84 -24.85 -3.57 -8.96
CA ASP A 84 -24.57 -3.60 -10.41
C ASP A 84 -24.39 -2.21 -11.03
N GLN A 85 -24.92 -1.18 -10.37
CA GLN A 85 -24.83 0.22 -10.78
C GLN A 85 -23.69 0.97 -10.07
N ALA A 86 -23.11 0.36 -9.04
CA ALA A 86 -22.02 0.94 -8.29
C ALA A 86 -20.69 0.81 -9.05
N THR A 87 -19.77 1.74 -8.79
CA THR A 87 -18.41 1.66 -9.36
C THR A 87 -17.71 0.38 -8.91
N ARG A 88 -16.73 -0.11 -9.68
CA ARG A 88 -15.95 -1.30 -9.29
C ARG A 88 -15.33 -1.14 -7.89
N ALA A 89 -14.70 0.01 -7.65
CA ALA A 89 -14.09 0.33 -6.37
C ALA A 89 -15.09 0.32 -5.20
N GLU A 90 -16.34 0.71 -5.44
CA GLU A 90 -17.41 0.64 -4.45
C GLU A 90 -17.80 -0.81 -4.14
N GLN A 91 -17.95 -1.66 -5.16
CA GLN A 91 -18.23 -3.09 -4.94
C GLN A 91 -17.07 -3.77 -4.19
N ASP A 92 -15.84 -3.49 -4.58
CA ASP A 92 -14.63 -4.04 -3.93
C ASP A 92 -14.53 -3.62 -2.47
N TYR A 93 -14.77 -2.34 -2.21
CA TYR A 93 -14.79 -1.78 -0.87
C TYR A 93 -15.79 -2.50 0.04
N ARG A 94 -17.02 -2.67 -0.44
CA ARG A 94 -18.10 -3.31 0.33
C ARG A 94 -17.86 -4.81 0.49
N ALA A 95 -17.27 -5.47 -0.51
CA ALA A 95 -16.88 -6.88 -0.41
C ALA A 95 -15.80 -7.10 0.66
N LEU A 96 -14.73 -6.29 0.64
CA LEU A 96 -13.69 -6.35 1.67
C LEU A 96 -14.26 -6.03 3.05
N TYR A 97 -15.14 -5.04 3.14
CA TYR A 97 -15.77 -4.71 4.43
C TYR A 97 -16.66 -5.84 4.93
N LEU A 98 -17.46 -6.46 4.06
CA LEU A 98 -18.29 -7.60 4.41
C LEU A 98 -17.45 -8.78 4.91
N TYR A 99 -16.33 -9.08 4.23
CA TYR A 99 -15.39 -10.11 4.64
C TYR A 99 -14.81 -9.82 6.03
N ARG A 100 -14.34 -8.61 6.29
CA ARG A 100 -13.85 -8.22 7.62
C ARG A 100 -14.93 -8.23 8.69
N MET A 101 -16.21 -8.23 8.32
CA MET A 101 -17.33 -8.37 9.26
C MET A 101 -17.73 -9.84 9.51
N ARG A 102 -17.72 -10.70 8.48
CA ARG A 102 -18.36 -12.03 8.54
C ARG A 102 -17.47 -13.19 8.12
N GLY A 103 -16.28 -12.91 7.60
CA GLY A 103 -15.46 -13.86 6.86
C GLY A 103 -16.12 -14.25 5.55
N TRP A 104 -15.78 -15.42 5.01
CA TRP A 104 -16.32 -15.94 3.75
C TRP A 104 -17.78 -16.38 3.77
N GLN A 105 -18.41 -16.45 4.95
CA GLN A 105 -19.76 -17.00 5.13
C GLN A 105 -20.86 -16.44 4.21
N PRO A 106 -20.85 -15.16 3.81
CA PRO A 106 -21.90 -14.62 2.93
C PRO A 106 -21.87 -15.14 1.48
N TRP A 107 -20.81 -15.83 1.07
CA TRP A 107 -20.62 -16.25 -0.32
C TRP A 107 -20.65 -17.78 -0.45
N GLU A 108 -21.62 -18.29 -1.20
CA GLU A 108 -21.75 -19.73 -1.48
C GLU A 108 -20.54 -20.26 -2.25
N CYS A 109 -20.08 -19.51 -3.27
CA CYS A 109 -18.88 -19.85 -4.03
C CYS A 109 -17.63 -19.94 -3.16
N ALA A 110 -17.52 -19.13 -2.10
CA ALA A 110 -16.38 -19.24 -1.19
C ALA A 110 -16.36 -20.58 -0.46
N GLY A 111 -17.54 -21.12 -0.10
CA GLY A 111 -17.69 -22.47 0.43
C GLY A 111 -17.32 -23.54 -0.59
N MET A 112 -17.82 -23.43 -1.83
CA MET A 112 -17.50 -24.36 -2.91
C MET A 112 -16.01 -24.40 -3.25
N LEU A 113 -15.34 -23.24 -3.21
CA LEU A 113 -13.92 -23.08 -3.48
C LEU A 113 -13.04 -23.47 -2.29
N GLY A 114 -13.62 -23.77 -1.13
CA GLY A 114 -12.88 -24.08 0.10
C GLY A 114 -12.04 -22.90 0.62
N LEU A 115 -12.52 -21.67 0.45
CA LEU A 115 -11.80 -20.48 0.93
C LEU A 115 -11.79 -20.46 2.46
N VAL A 116 -10.60 -20.31 3.04
CA VAL A 116 -10.39 -20.31 4.49
C VAL A 116 -10.28 -18.88 5.00
N ASN A 117 -10.88 -18.61 6.15
CA ASN A 117 -10.74 -17.33 6.84
C ASN A 117 -9.31 -17.14 7.34
N ASP A 118 -8.79 -15.94 7.18
CA ASP A 118 -7.53 -15.49 7.80
C ASP A 118 -7.79 -14.73 9.11
N ARG A 119 -6.78 -14.00 9.59
CA ARG A 119 -6.86 -13.23 10.84
C ARG A 119 -7.79 -12.00 10.73
N ASP A 120 -7.99 -11.47 9.52
CA ASP A 120 -8.74 -10.23 9.32
C ASP A 120 -10.23 -10.51 9.08
N ALA A 121 -10.60 -11.75 8.76
CA ALA A 121 -11.98 -12.20 8.86
C ALA A 121 -12.54 -11.90 10.25
N ARG A 122 -13.69 -11.20 10.29
CA ARG A 122 -14.38 -10.79 11.54
C ARG A 122 -13.59 -9.83 12.42
N SER A 123 -12.53 -9.19 11.91
CA SER A 123 -11.80 -8.11 12.60
C SER A 123 -12.65 -6.86 12.85
N LYS A 124 -13.75 -6.68 12.10
CA LYS A 124 -14.62 -5.50 12.11
C LYS A 124 -13.92 -4.20 11.70
N VAL A 125 -12.69 -4.28 11.18
CA VAL A 125 -11.94 -3.12 10.67
C VAL A 125 -12.59 -2.62 9.39
N LYS A 126 -13.06 -1.38 9.40
CA LYS A 126 -13.61 -0.73 8.20
C LYS A 126 -12.45 -0.38 7.24
N PRO A 127 -12.43 -0.89 6.00
CA PRO A 127 -11.39 -0.53 5.03
C PRO A 127 -11.54 0.93 4.58
N SER A 128 -10.49 1.44 3.94
CA SER A 128 -10.53 2.57 3.02
C SER A 128 -10.64 2.07 1.56
N TYR A 129 -10.98 2.94 0.61
CA TYR A 129 -10.98 2.59 -0.82
C TYR A 129 -9.60 2.18 -1.34
N SER A 130 -8.52 2.72 -0.77
CA SER A 130 -7.16 2.29 -1.11
C SER A 130 -6.89 0.87 -0.62
N ASP A 131 -7.43 0.48 0.53
CA ASP A 131 -7.25 -0.87 1.06
C ASP A 131 -8.00 -1.91 0.21
N SER A 132 -9.11 -1.55 -0.44
CA SER A 132 -9.83 -2.50 -1.30
C SER A 132 -9.29 -2.56 -2.72
N ALA A 133 -8.42 -1.63 -3.15
CA ALA A 133 -7.99 -1.56 -4.55
C ALA A 133 -7.28 -2.85 -5.03
N TYR A 134 -6.57 -3.54 -4.13
CA TYR A 134 -5.79 -4.73 -4.47
C TYR A 134 -6.67 -5.95 -4.79
N ILE A 135 -7.91 -6.04 -4.25
CA ILE A 135 -8.74 -7.23 -4.42
C ILE A 135 -9.25 -7.37 -5.85
N SER A 136 -9.33 -6.27 -6.60
CA SER A 136 -9.81 -6.22 -7.97
C SER A 136 -8.90 -6.94 -8.98
N GLY A 137 -7.73 -7.44 -8.57
CA GLY A 137 -6.71 -7.98 -9.49
C GLY A 137 -5.99 -6.88 -10.29
N SER A 138 -6.43 -5.63 -10.16
CA SER A 138 -5.62 -4.49 -10.53
C SER A 138 -4.47 -4.43 -9.54
N LYS A 139 -3.22 -4.63 -10.00
CA LYS A 139 -2.05 -4.03 -9.33
C LYS A 139 -2.50 -2.64 -8.92
N PRO A 140 -2.49 -2.25 -7.63
CA PRO A 140 -3.14 -1.03 -7.18
C PRO A 140 -2.73 0.06 -8.17
N ALA A 141 -3.69 0.50 -8.98
CA ALA A 141 -3.46 1.63 -9.84
C ALA A 141 -2.98 2.69 -8.86
N PRO A 142 -1.81 3.32 -9.05
CA PRO A 142 -1.37 4.36 -8.15
C PRO A 142 -2.57 5.28 -8.01
N ALA A 143 -3.11 5.35 -6.78
CA ALA A 143 -4.30 6.15 -6.51
C ALA A 143 -4.06 7.46 -7.23
N LYS A 144 -4.94 7.86 -8.17
CA LYS A 144 -4.80 9.14 -8.89
C LYS A 144 -4.31 10.12 -7.84
N PRO A 145 -3.07 10.65 -7.92
CA PRO A 145 -2.45 11.22 -6.75
C PRO A 145 -3.37 12.32 -6.26
N VAL A 146 -4.03 12.08 -5.12
CA VAL A 146 -4.74 13.14 -4.42
C VAL A 146 -3.64 14.14 -4.19
N LYS A 147 -3.76 15.31 -4.82
CA LYS A 147 -2.76 16.35 -4.72
C LYS A 147 -2.46 16.52 -3.23
N PRO A 148 -1.26 16.16 -2.76
CA PRO A 148 -0.97 16.21 -1.34
C PRO A 148 -1.06 17.67 -0.90
N ALA A 149 -1.59 17.87 0.31
CA ALA A 149 -1.54 19.17 0.96
C ALA A 149 -0.08 19.64 1.06
N TRP A 150 0.11 20.95 1.12
CA TRP A 150 1.45 21.51 1.34
C TRP A 150 1.98 21.03 2.72
N PRO A 151 3.21 20.47 2.81
CA PRO A 151 3.76 19.96 4.08
C PRO A 151 4.06 20.99 5.16
N GLY A 152 3.91 22.29 4.89
CA GLY A 152 4.20 23.36 5.85
C GLY A 152 5.68 23.76 5.92
N VAL A 153 6.59 23.04 5.28
CA VAL A 153 8.05 23.26 5.36
C VAL A 153 8.64 23.60 4.00
N VAL A 154 9.41 24.68 3.91
CA VAL A 154 10.15 25.02 2.67
C VAL A 154 11.45 24.22 2.62
N TYR A 155 11.59 23.35 1.61
CA TYR A 155 12.78 22.52 1.45
C TYR A 155 13.84 23.20 0.57
N ALA A 156 15.10 22.96 0.89
CA ALA A 156 16.29 23.46 0.21
C ALA A 156 17.35 22.36 0.06
N TYR A 157 18.47 22.70 -0.57
CA TYR A 157 19.57 21.76 -0.80
C TYR A 157 20.09 21.16 0.51
N GLY A 158 20.22 19.84 0.54
CA GLY A 158 20.66 19.07 1.71
C GLY A 158 19.52 18.47 2.55
N ASP A 159 18.28 18.94 2.39
CA ASP A 159 17.16 18.41 3.16
C ASP A 159 16.78 17.00 2.72
N CYS A 160 16.39 16.14 3.66
CA CYS A 160 15.79 14.84 3.38
C CYS A 160 14.46 14.71 4.12
N ALA A 161 13.40 14.32 3.41
CA ALA A 161 12.07 14.17 3.97
C ALA A 161 11.21 13.18 3.16
N PRO A 162 10.24 12.47 3.78
CA PRO A 162 9.27 11.65 3.06
C PRO A 162 8.49 12.42 1.99
N GLU A 163 8.18 13.70 2.23
CA GLU A 163 7.45 14.55 1.30
C GLU A 163 8.28 14.93 0.08
N LEU A 164 9.61 15.02 0.22
CA LEU A 164 10.52 15.20 -0.91
C LEU A 164 10.52 13.98 -1.82
N ARG A 165 10.37 12.77 -1.26
CA ARG A 165 10.20 11.55 -2.07
C ARG A 165 8.90 11.64 -2.87
N ALA A 166 7.81 12.11 -2.27
CA ALA A 166 6.55 12.32 -2.97
C ALA A 166 6.69 13.34 -4.11
N PHE A 167 7.33 14.49 -3.87
CA PHE A 167 7.62 15.48 -4.90
C PHE A 167 8.45 14.90 -6.04
N GLN A 168 9.54 14.21 -5.73
CA GLN A 168 10.42 13.60 -6.72
C GLN A 168 9.68 12.61 -7.62
N LEU A 169 8.93 11.70 -7.02
CA LEU A 169 8.12 10.73 -7.78
C LEU A 169 7.05 11.44 -8.62
N ARG A 170 6.46 12.54 -8.11
CA ARG A 170 5.53 13.36 -8.89
C ARG A 170 6.20 13.99 -10.12
N MET A 171 7.42 14.49 -9.99
CA MET A 171 8.16 15.09 -11.10
C MET A 171 8.45 14.09 -12.23
N ASN A 172 8.33 12.77 -12.02
CA ASN A 172 8.44 11.79 -13.10
C ASN A 172 7.37 11.94 -14.18
N ALA A 173 6.21 12.52 -13.84
CA ALA A 173 5.20 12.86 -14.82
C ALA A 173 5.64 13.96 -15.80
N PHE A 174 6.69 14.71 -15.46
CA PHE A 174 7.36 15.67 -16.33
C PHE A 174 8.68 15.12 -16.91
N GLY A 175 8.94 13.81 -16.81
CA GLY A 175 10.08 13.16 -17.47
C GLY A 175 11.39 13.11 -16.68
N TYR A 176 11.41 13.53 -15.40
CA TYR A 176 12.68 13.63 -14.66
C TYR A 176 13.32 12.29 -14.22
N GLY A 177 12.58 11.18 -14.19
CA GLY A 177 13.13 9.85 -13.86
C GLY A 177 13.81 9.75 -12.47
N PHE A 178 13.20 10.31 -11.43
CA PHE A 178 13.60 10.15 -10.04
C PHE A 178 13.27 8.75 -9.52
N GLN A 179 14.17 8.22 -8.69
CA GLN A 179 13.95 7.01 -7.88
C GLN A 179 13.22 7.31 -6.55
N GLY A 180 13.01 8.59 -6.22
CA GLY A 180 12.35 9.01 -4.99
C GLY A 180 13.22 8.85 -3.74
N THR A 181 14.48 9.26 -3.77
CA THR A 181 15.41 9.13 -2.63
C THR A 181 14.93 9.88 -1.37
N GLY A 182 14.07 10.89 -1.54
CA GLY A 182 13.63 11.74 -0.44
C GLY A 182 14.60 12.86 -0.10
N CYS A 183 15.72 12.99 -0.80
CA CYS A 183 16.73 14.00 -0.52
C CYS A 183 16.87 15.05 -1.62
N TYR A 184 16.99 16.31 -1.19
CA TYR A 184 17.07 17.49 -2.03
C TYR A 184 18.52 17.76 -2.43
N TYR A 185 18.96 17.10 -3.49
CA TYR A 185 20.27 17.33 -4.10
C TYR A 185 20.13 17.94 -5.51
N GLU A 186 21.22 17.94 -6.28
CA GLU A 186 21.31 18.62 -7.57
C GLU A 186 20.14 18.33 -8.52
N LYS A 187 19.77 17.05 -8.66
CA LYS A 187 18.67 16.66 -9.54
C LYS A 187 17.33 17.26 -9.08
N THR A 188 17.05 17.24 -7.78
CA THR A 188 15.83 17.82 -7.20
C THR A 188 15.83 19.34 -7.35
N ARG A 189 16.96 19.99 -7.07
CA ARG A 189 17.12 21.44 -7.20
C ARG A 189 16.90 21.90 -8.64
N LYS A 190 17.49 21.20 -9.62
CA LYS A 190 17.29 21.47 -11.04
C LYS A 190 15.81 21.39 -11.43
N ALA A 191 15.13 20.31 -11.05
CA ALA A 191 13.70 20.14 -11.32
C ALA A 191 12.84 21.24 -10.69
N VAL A 192 13.20 21.69 -9.48
CA VAL A 192 12.52 22.82 -8.81
C VAL A 192 12.71 24.12 -9.56
N LEU A 193 13.94 24.47 -9.95
CA LEU A 193 14.23 25.69 -10.71
C LEU A 193 13.46 25.70 -12.05
N GLU A 194 13.51 24.59 -12.79
CA GLU A 194 12.81 24.46 -14.07
C GLU A 194 11.28 24.57 -13.90
N LEU A 195 10.72 23.97 -12.86
CA LEU A 195 9.31 24.10 -12.51
C LEU A 195 8.93 25.53 -12.10
N GLN A 196 9.80 26.22 -11.37
CA GLN A 196 9.60 27.60 -10.97
C GLN A 196 9.53 28.51 -12.21
N ARG A 197 10.52 28.41 -13.10
CA ARG A 197 10.59 29.16 -14.36
C ARG A 197 9.37 28.93 -15.24
N ALA A 198 8.97 27.68 -15.43
CA ALA A 198 7.81 27.31 -16.26
C ALA A 198 6.47 27.87 -15.74
N ASN A 199 6.39 28.18 -14.45
CA ASN A 199 5.18 28.63 -13.77
C ASN A 199 5.24 30.08 -13.28
N GLY A 200 6.26 30.86 -13.67
CA GLY A 200 6.42 32.26 -13.26
C GLY A 200 6.61 32.43 -11.75
N ILE A 201 7.20 31.43 -11.09
CA ILE A 201 7.55 31.48 -9.67
C ILE A 201 9.01 31.97 -9.57
N ASN A 202 9.32 32.77 -8.55
CA ASN A 202 10.70 33.21 -8.30
C ASN A 202 11.67 32.02 -8.26
N ASP A 203 12.77 32.13 -9.01
CA ASP A 203 13.77 31.08 -9.26
C ASP A 203 14.71 30.88 -8.05
N SER A 204 14.12 30.72 -6.88
CA SER A 204 14.82 30.58 -5.60
C SER A 204 15.57 29.25 -5.46
N GLY A 205 15.22 28.25 -6.27
CA GLY A 205 15.74 26.89 -6.11
C GLY A 205 15.31 26.21 -4.81
N ARG A 206 14.30 26.76 -4.12
CA ARG A 206 13.66 26.21 -2.92
C ARG A 206 12.28 25.67 -3.25
N LEU A 207 11.93 24.51 -2.70
CA LEU A 207 10.60 23.93 -2.82
C LEU A 207 9.70 24.52 -1.73
N GLY A 208 8.97 25.57 -2.09
CA GLY A 208 7.94 26.19 -1.25
C GLY A 208 6.51 25.86 -1.71
N PRO A 209 5.48 26.43 -1.06
CA PRO A 209 4.07 26.09 -1.31
C PRO A 209 3.61 26.35 -2.75
N LYS A 210 4.11 27.42 -3.39
CA LYS A 210 3.81 27.73 -4.79
C LYS A 210 4.40 26.68 -5.74
N THR A 211 5.68 26.30 -5.52
CA THR A 211 6.35 25.28 -6.32
C THR A 211 5.73 23.89 -6.12
N TRP A 212 5.37 23.56 -4.88
CA TRP A 212 4.60 22.35 -4.58
C TRP A 212 3.28 22.33 -5.33
N LYS A 213 2.48 23.40 -5.25
CA LYS A 213 1.23 23.51 -6.04
C LYS A 213 1.48 23.31 -7.54
N ALA A 214 2.52 23.93 -8.09
CA ALA A 214 2.87 23.81 -9.51
C ALA A 214 3.22 22.37 -9.92
N ALA A 215 3.81 21.56 -9.04
CA ALA A 215 4.13 20.18 -9.38
C ALA A 215 2.88 19.35 -9.72
N TRP A 216 1.70 19.67 -9.16
CA TRP A 216 0.45 18.96 -9.46
C TRP A 216 -0.48 19.68 -10.43
N SER A 217 -0.53 21.02 -10.40
CA SER A 217 -1.51 21.80 -11.18
C SER A 217 -0.89 22.87 -12.07
N GLY A 218 0.44 22.90 -12.17
CA GLY A 218 1.18 23.87 -12.97
C GLY A 218 1.45 23.39 -14.40
N LYS A 219 2.08 24.27 -15.17
CA LYS A 219 2.65 23.97 -16.48
C LYS A 219 3.88 23.07 -16.30
N ALA A 220 4.00 22.04 -17.14
CA ALA A 220 5.19 21.22 -17.20
C ALA A 220 6.39 22.07 -17.66
N PRO A 221 7.59 21.88 -17.06
CA PRO A 221 8.83 22.40 -17.62
C PRO A 221 9.04 21.90 -19.06
N ARG A 222 9.62 22.76 -19.91
CA ARG A 222 10.02 22.40 -21.28
C ARG A 222 11.46 21.94 -21.31
#